data_AF-A0A3A8ECP1-F1
#
_entry.id   AF-A0A3A8ECP1-F1
#
_cell.length_a   1.000
_cell.length_b   1.000
_cell.length_c   1.000
_cell.angle_alpha   90.00
_cell.angle_beta   90.00
_cell.angle_gamma   90.00
#
_symmetry.space_group_name_H-M   'P 1'
#
loop_
_entity.id
_entity.type
_entity.pdbx_description
1 polymer ?
#
loop_
_entity_poly.entity_id
_entity_poly.type
_entity_poly.pdbx_seq_one_letter_code
_entity_poly.pdbx_strand_id
1 'polypeptide(L)'
;MAAKYYLTLTDYGSTQIAQAHDQSPIQLQNLVIGDANNVPYDPIMGIDRTTLVNQKASVPIQDIQIIDDFIRVTATLGTSVGGFNIHEIGLTDETGQLVYIGNYHGGYKPVLEDGAGGQLTLIIDIKGTPANNINLTVDENINTATQAWVNQQLEKKLNKQGGEISENLSINGYLELKKSKLETMTGVDYTITYNHSTRIAIIDITLFKNKPVVQGFNLSEHADVQFFHLLKNLPINLVKRISAEAYLIPVIATVPWGDEASEWYLQCMPVGYDGTTESQVQILTRRWSGGVEEPVDAYLRVIGFF
;
A
#
# COMPACT_ATOMS: atom_id res chain seq x y z
N MET A 1 40.88 5.05 -21.14
CA MET A 1 40.56 6.44 -20.72
C MET A 1 40.35 6.41 -19.22
N ALA A 2 41.00 7.30 -18.46
CA ALA A 2 40.74 7.41 -17.02
C ALA A 2 39.29 7.86 -16.79
N ALA A 3 38.60 7.26 -15.82
CA ALA A 3 37.24 7.64 -15.47
C ALA A 3 37.24 9.08 -14.92
N LYS A 4 36.32 9.92 -15.41
CA LYS A 4 36.23 11.34 -14.99
C LYS A 4 35.69 11.51 -13.57
N TYR A 5 34.80 10.61 -13.16
CA TYR A 5 34.26 10.52 -11.80
C TYR A 5 34.40 9.08 -11.32
N TYR A 6 34.96 8.90 -10.13
CA TYR A 6 35.28 7.59 -9.62
C TYR A 6 35.39 7.62 -8.09
N LEU A 7 35.22 6.44 -7.48
CA LEU A 7 35.59 6.19 -6.09
C LEU A 7 36.89 5.41 -6.05
N THR A 8 37.68 5.63 -5.01
CA THR A 8 38.91 4.91 -4.71
C THR A 8 38.91 4.52 -3.25
N LEU A 9 39.55 3.37 -2.98
CA LEU A 9 39.71 2.84 -1.65
C LEU A 9 40.80 3.63 -0.92
N THR A 10 40.56 3.99 0.34
CA THR A 10 41.58 4.61 1.19
C THR A 10 42.55 3.54 1.72
N ASP A 11 43.70 3.93 2.25
CA ASP A 11 44.67 3.03 2.89
C ASP A 11 44.02 2.31 4.09
N TYR A 12 43.18 3.03 4.83
CA TYR A 12 42.35 2.48 5.88
C TYR A 12 41.37 1.44 5.34
N GLY A 13 40.58 1.79 4.32
CA GLY A 13 39.62 0.89 3.70
C GLY A 13 40.29 -0.35 3.11
N SER A 14 41.49 -0.22 2.54
CA SER A 14 42.28 -1.34 2.03
C SER A 14 42.71 -2.29 3.13
N THR A 15 43.17 -1.75 4.26
CA THR A 15 43.56 -2.54 5.43
C THR A 15 42.35 -3.26 6.02
N GLN A 16 41.22 -2.56 6.17
CA GLN A 16 39.99 -3.16 6.69
C GLN A 16 39.47 -4.26 5.76
N ILE A 17 39.46 -4.04 4.44
CA ILE A 17 38.99 -5.06 3.47
C ILE A 17 39.90 -6.29 3.50
N ALA A 18 41.22 -6.10 3.64
CA ALA A 18 42.15 -7.21 3.79
C ALA A 18 41.90 -8.03 5.07
N GLN A 19 41.57 -7.36 6.19
CA GLN A 19 41.27 -8.02 7.47
C GLN A 19 39.87 -8.65 7.52
N ALA A 20 38.91 -8.07 6.81
CA ALA A 20 37.53 -8.54 6.75
C ALA A 20 37.39 -9.92 6.09
N HIS A 21 38.36 -10.29 5.25
CA HIS A 21 38.47 -11.62 4.66
C HIS A 21 38.61 -12.74 5.72
N ASP A 22 39.16 -12.44 6.89
CA ASP A 22 39.57 -13.46 7.86
C ASP A 22 38.67 -13.54 9.12
N GLN A 23 37.93 -12.50 9.51
CA GLN A 23 37.23 -12.50 10.82
C GLN A 23 35.87 -11.78 10.91
N SER A 24 35.58 -10.70 10.16
CA SER A 24 34.29 -9.99 10.28
C SER A 24 33.94 -9.10 9.07
N PRO A 25 32.65 -9.02 8.68
CA PRO A 25 32.17 -8.13 7.63
C PRO A 25 32.43 -6.64 7.94
N ILE A 26 32.76 -5.83 6.92
CA ILE A 26 32.83 -4.36 7.07
C ILE A 26 31.41 -3.81 7.00
N GLN A 27 31.05 -3.01 7.99
CA GLN A 27 29.77 -2.32 8.03
C GLN A 27 29.97 -0.86 7.61
N LEU A 28 29.35 -0.47 6.51
CA LEU A 28 29.33 0.92 6.06
C LEU A 28 28.13 1.62 6.71
N GLN A 29 28.38 2.72 7.41
CA GLN A 29 27.37 3.40 8.22
C GLN A 29 26.84 4.67 7.55
N ASN A 30 27.74 5.57 7.13
CA ASN A 30 27.35 6.90 6.62
C ASN A 30 28.00 7.24 5.29
N LEU A 31 27.23 7.93 4.45
CA LEU A 31 27.73 8.68 3.30
C LEU A 31 28.07 10.11 3.76
N VAL A 32 29.35 10.46 3.69
CA VAL A 32 29.85 11.81 3.95
C VAL A 32 30.02 12.57 2.65
N ILE A 33 29.71 13.86 2.69
CA ILE A 33 29.65 14.71 1.50
C ILE A 33 30.31 16.05 1.82
N GLY A 34 31.13 16.53 0.89
CA GLY A 34 31.90 17.76 1.06
C GLY A 34 31.99 18.58 -0.22
N ASP A 35 32.44 19.82 -0.03
CA ASP A 35 32.66 20.77 -1.12
C ASP A 35 34.11 20.84 -1.57
N ALA A 36 35.04 20.11 -0.93
CA ALA A 36 36.48 20.16 -1.21
C ALA A 36 37.04 21.60 -1.34
N ASN A 37 36.51 22.54 -0.54
CA ASN A 37 36.81 23.97 -0.60
C ASN A 37 36.47 24.63 -1.97
N ASN A 38 35.41 24.14 -2.63
CA ASN A 38 34.98 24.51 -3.99
C ASN A 38 36.03 24.26 -5.08
N VAL A 39 36.96 23.33 -4.84
CA VAL A 39 37.94 22.89 -5.84
C VAL A 39 37.56 21.48 -6.31
N PRO A 40 37.55 21.20 -7.61
CA PRO A 40 37.37 19.84 -8.10
C PRO A 40 38.36 18.89 -7.42
N TYR A 41 37.81 17.88 -6.74
CA TYR A 41 38.61 16.94 -5.96
C TYR A 41 39.11 15.78 -6.85
N ASP A 42 40.35 15.34 -6.62
CA ASP A 42 40.92 14.15 -7.24
C ASP A 42 41.12 13.05 -6.16
N PRO A 43 40.34 11.96 -6.19
CA PRO A 43 40.35 10.93 -5.15
C PRO A 43 41.70 10.30 -4.89
N ILE A 44 42.56 10.18 -5.91
CA ILE A 44 43.88 9.55 -5.78
C ILE A 44 44.83 10.34 -4.87
N MET A 45 44.60 11.64 -4.71
CA MET A 45 45.43 12.52 -3.89
C MET A 45 45.10 12.44 -2.39
N GLY A 46 44.08 11.69 -2.00
CA GLY A 46 43.68 11.56 -0.59
C GLY A 46 43.36 10.14 -0.17
N ILE A 47 44.08 9.17 -0.73
CA ILE A 47 44.00 7.76 -0.33
C ILE A 47 44.40 7.54 1.14
N ASP A 48 45.27 8.38 1.69
CA ASP A 48 45.77 8.33 3.07
C ASP A 48 44.80 8.99 4.07
N ARG A 49 43.72 9.60 3.59
CA ARG A 49 42.81 10.38 4.42
C ARG A 49 41.79 9.50 5.12
N THR A 50 41.56 9.82 6.39
CA THR A 50 40.49 9.23 7.20
C THR A 50 39.22 10.10 7.25
N THR A 51 39.29 11.35 6.77
CA THR A 51 38.16 12.29 6.65
C THR A 51 38.23 13.09 5.34
N LEU A 52 37.09 13.62 4.90
CA LEU A 52 37.01 14.47 3.71
C LEU A 52 37.87 15.75 3.86
N VAL A 53 38.13 16.44 2.74
CA VAL A 53 38.87 17.71 2.74
C VAL A 53 38.08 18.81 3.45
N ASN A 54 36.79 18.92 3.15
CA ASN A 54 35.85 19.81 3.81
C ASN A 54 34.45 19.17 3.85
N GLN A 55 34.23 18.34 4.87
CA GLN A 55 32.95 17.70 5.11
C GLN A 55 31.86 18.73 5.45
N LYS A 56 30.74 18.69 4.73
CA LYS A 56 29.58 19.56 4.94
C LYS A 56 28.37 18.81 5.48
N ALA A 57 28.23 17.54 5.12
CA ALA A 57 27.12 16.72 5.53
C ALA A 57 27.56 15.28 5.76
N SER A 58 26.83 14.61 6.64
CA SER A 58 26.87 13.16 6.83
C SER A 58 25.44 12.66 6.87
N VAL A 59 25.14 11.66 6.04
CA VAL A 59 23.82 11.04 6.00
C VAL A 59 23.95 9.53 6.16
N PRO A 60 23.05 8.89 6.91
CA PRO A 60 23.07 7.44 7.06
C PRO A 60 22.81 6.77 5.71
N ILE A 61 23.51 5.66 5.46
CA ILE A 61 23.28 4.82 4.28
C ILE A 61 21.94 4.12 4.45
N GLN A 62 21.08 4.20 3.44
CA GLN A 62 19.73 3.61 3.50
C GLN A 62 19.68 2.18 3.01
N ASP A 63 20.46 1.88 1.96
CA ASP A 63 20.43 0.57 1.32
C ASP A 63 21.79 0.26 0.71
N ILE A 64 22.22 -0.99 0.84
CA ILE A 64 23.40 -1.55 0.18
C ILE A 64 22.95 -2.83 -0.52
N GLN A 65 23.07 -2.83 -1.85
CA GLN A 65 22.69 -3.96 -2.69
C GLN A 65 23.93 -4.51 -3.39
N ILE A 66 24.10 -5.82 -3.31
CA ILE A 66 25.12 -6.54 -4.09
C ILE A 66 24.44 -7.00 -5.38
N ILE A 67 24.86 -6.47 -6.51
CA ILE A 67 24.32 -6.77 -7.84
C ILE A 67 25.46 -7.29 -8.71
N ASP A 68 25.55 -8.62 -8.84
CA ASP A 68 26.59 -9.33 -9.59
C ASP A 68 28.02 -8.83 -9.26
N ASP A 69 28.59 -7.99 -10.11
CA ASP A 69 29.98 -7.50 -10.05
C ASP A 69 30.14 -6.12 -9.36
N PHE A 70 29.06 -5.53 -8.84
CA PHE A 70 29.12 -4.21 -8.21
C PHE A 70 28.25 -4.10 -6.96
N ILE A 71 28.68 -3.22 -6.05
CA ILE A 71 27.97 -2.86 -4.83
C ILE A 71 27.30 -1.52 -5.05
N ARG A 72 25.98 -1.47 -4.92
CA ARG A 72 25.18 -0.25 -5.00
C ARG A 72 24.87 0.27 -3.61
N VAL A 73 25.33 1.47 -3.30
CA VAL A 73 25.05 2.18 -2.05
C VAL A 73 24.08 3.31 -2.33
N THR A 74 22.97 3.36 -1.59
CA THR A 74 21.96 4.41 -1.70
C THR A 74 21.89 5.22 -0.40
N ALA A 75 21.97 6.54 -0.51
CA ALA A 75 21.71 7.44 0.60
C ALA A 75 21.02 8.70 0.11
N THR A 76 20.22 9.32 0.98
CA THR A 76 19.44 10.49 0.61
C THR A 76 19.71 11.67 1.53
N LEU A 77 20.03 12.81 0.92
CA LEU A 77 20.12 14.09 1.60
C LEU A 77 18.72 14.69 1.72
N GLY A 78 18.33 14.98 2.96
CA GLY A 78 17.08 15.67 3.27
C GLY A 78 17.02 17.10 2.70
N THR A 79 15.83 17.69 2.75
CA THR A 79 15.59 19.06 2.27
C THR A 79 16.33 20.13 3.06
N SER A 80 16.68 19.85 4.32
CA SER A 80 17.44 20.74 5.21
C SER A 80 18.96 20.67 4.99
N VAL A 81 19.45 19.71 4.21
CA VAL A 81 20.90 19.50 3.99
C VAL A 81 21.25 19.97 2.57
N GLY A 82 22.08 21.01 2.47
CA GLY A 82 22.50 21.63 1.23
C GLY A 82 23.12 23.01 1.46
N GLY A 83 23.08 23.89 0.45
CA GLY A 83 23.70 25.22 0.48
C GLY A 83 25.16 25.24 0.02
N PHE A 84 25.63 24.15 -0.59
CA PHE A 84 27.01 23.98 -1.05
C PHE A 84 27.07 23.14 -2.34
N ASN A 85 28.20 23.25 -3.05
CA ASN A 85 28.49 22.40 -4.21
C ASN A 85 29.08 21.07 -3.75
N ILE A 86 28.58 19.97 -4.33
CA ILE A 86 29.09 18.63 -4.01
C ILE A 86 30.30 18.33 -4.91
N HIS A 87 31.49 18.27 -4.31
CA HIS A 87 32.74 17.98 -5.03
C HIS A 87 33.42 16.70 -4.56
N GLU A 88 33.21 16.31 -3.31
CA GLU A 88 33.75 15.08 -2.74
C GLU A 88 32.64 14.29 -2.02
N ILE A 89 32.73 12.97 -2.14
CA ILE A 89 31.86 12.01 -1.47
C ILE A 89 32.73 10.94 -0.82
N GLY A 90 32.28 10.37 0.29
CA GLY A 90 32.99 9.30 0.96
C GLY A 90 32.07 8.37 1.71
N LEU A 91 32.48 7.12 1.87
CA LEU A 91 31.77 6.12 2.65
C LEU A 91 32.56 5.83 3.90
N THR A 92 31.90 5.92 5.05
CA THR A 92 32.49 5.70 6.36
C THR A 92 31.94 4.44 7.00
N ASP A 93 32.75 3.80 7.83
CA ASP A 93 32.35 2.66 8.65
C ASP A 93 31.75 3.11 10.00
N GLU A 94 31.46 2.16 10.88
CA GLU A 94 30.98 2.40 12.25
C GLU A 94 31.97 3.22 13.11
N THR A 95 33.26 3.16 12.80
CA THR A 95 34.29 3.92 13.52
C THR A 95 34.37 5.38 13.03
N GLY A 96 33.63 5.73 11.98
CA GLY A 96 33.61 7.05 11.37
C GLY A 96 34.81 7.34 10.47
N GLN A 97 35.58 6.31 10.11
CA GLN A 97 36.75 6.44 9.25
C GLN A 97 36.37 6.23 7.78
N LEU A 98 36.97 7.00 6.88
CA LEU A 98 36.75 6.85 5.43
C LEU A 98 37.28 5.51 4.92
N VAL A 99 36.40 4.71 4.34
CA VAL A 99 36.71 3.46 3.62
C VAL A 99 36.86 3.73 2.12
N TYR A 100 35.94 4.52 1.56
CA TYR A 100 36.00 4.95 0.16
C TYR A 100 35.94 6.47 0.08
N ILE A 101 36.66 7.03 -0.89
CA ILE A 101 36.62 8.45 -1.21
C ILE A 101 36.45 8.63 -2.72
N GLY A 102 35.65 9.60 -3.14
CA GLY A 102 35.32 9.83 -4.53
C GLY A 102 35.06 11.28 -4.84
N ASN A 103 35.07 11.59 -6.14
CA ASN A 103 34.76 12.92 -6.64
C ASN A 103 33.38 12.97 -7.28
N TYR A 104 32.80 14.16 -7.29
CA TYR A 104 31.48 14.43 -7.86
C TYR A 104 31.52 15.66 -8.76
N HIS A 105 30.53 15.78 -9.65
CA HIS A 105 30.56 16.73 -10.76
C HIS A 105 30.37 18.21 -10.38
N GLY A 106 30.36 18.57 -9.09
CA GLY A 106 30.21 19.96 -8.63
C GLY A 106 28.77 20.48 -8.72
N GLY A 107 27.77 19.64 -8.43
CA GLY A 107 26.36 20.04 -8.43
C GLY A 107 25.99 20.82 -7.16
N TYR A 108 25.37 21.99 -7.32
CA TYR A 108 24.80 22.73 -6.19
C TYR A 108 23.55 22.05 -5.65
N LYS A 109 23.50 21.81 -4.34
CA LYS A 109 22.32 21.26 -3.67
C LYS A 109 21.56 22.41 -2.97
N PRO A 110 20.43 22.89 -3.50
CA PRO A 110 19.70 23.98 -2.89
C PRO A 110 18.96 23.54 -1.61
N VAL A 111 18.75 24.50 -0.71
CA VAL A 111 17.98 24.37 0.54
C VAL A 111 16.74 25.25 0.49
N LEU A 112 15.75 24.99 1.36
CA LEU A 112 14.51 25.78 1.41
C LEU A 112 14.75 27.28 1.62
N GLU A 113 15.83 27.67 2.29
CA GLU A 113 16.21 29.07 2.51
C GLU A 113 16.60 29.80 1.22
N ASP A 114 17.05 29.07 0.19
CA ASP A 114 17.33 29.62 -1.15
C ASP A 114 16.04 29.88 -1.96
N GLY A 115 14.86 29.66 -1.37
CA GLY A 115 13.55 29.82 -2.01
C GLY A 115 13.04 28.56 -2.72
N ALA A 116 13.88 27.54 -2.90
CA ALA A 116 13.50 26.24 -3.45
C ALA A 116 14.36 25.13 -2.83
N GLY A 117 13.74 24.13 -2.21
CA GLY A 117 14.43 23.00 -1.59
C GLY A 117 13.92 21.68 -2.13
N GLY A 118 14.82 20.72 -2.32
CA GLY A 118 14.49 19.38 -2.78
C GLY A 118 15.29 18.32 -2.01
N GLN A 119 14.80 17.09 -2.04
CA GLN A 119 15.55 15.93 -1.56
C GLN A 119 16.48 15.45 -2.68
N LEU A 120 17.72 15.04 -2.35
CA LEU A 120 18.67 14.50 -3.33
C LEU A 120 19.07 13.08 -2.91
N THR A 121 18.74 12.09 -3.74
CA THR A 121 19.17 10.71 -3.54
C THR A 121 20.43 10.46 -4.36
N LEU A 122 21.51 10.04 -3.70
CA LEU A 122 22.75 9.61 -4.32
C LEU A 122 22.78 8.08 -4.36
N ILE A 123 22.97 7.55 -5.56
CA ILE A 123 23.16 6.12 -5.83
C ILE A 123 24.58 5.95 -6.34
N ILE A 124 25.40 5.19 -5.61
CA ILE A 124 26.82 5.02 -5.87
C ILE A 124 27.07 3.54 -6.18
N ASP A 125 27.50 3.26 -7.40
CA ASP A 125 27.89 1.92 -7.82
C ASP A 125 29.42 1.77 -7.70
N ILE A 126 29.85 0.91 -6.78
CA ILE A 126 31.25 0.61 -6.51
C ILE A 126 31.62 -0.66 -7.24
N LYS A 127 32.56 -0.55 -8.17
CA LYS A 127 33.15 -1.69 -8.89
C LYS A 127 34.51 -2.01 -8.26
N GLY A 128 34.58 -3.09 -7.48
CA GLY A 128 35.77 -3.54 -6.77
C GLY A 128 35.94 -5.06 -6.87
N THR A 129 37.17 -5.55 -6.69
CA THR A 129 37.61 -6.95 -6.81
C THR A 129 36.64 -7.93 -6.12
N PRO A 130 36.53 -9.17 -6.64
CA PRO A 130 35.24 -9.84 -6.85
C PRO A 130 34.31 -9.71 -5.63
N ALA A 131 33.09 -9.25 -5.89
CA ALA A 131 31.99 -9.05 -4.94
C ALA A 131 31.64 -10.28 -4.07
N ASN A 132 32.27 -11.44 -4.30
CA ASN A 132 32.10 -12.66 -3.52
C ASN A 132 32.71 -12.61 -2.11
N ASN A 133 33.62 -11.67 -1.82
CA ASN A 133 34.35 -11.64 -0.54
C ASN A 133 33.98 -10.45 0.37
N ILE A 134 33.04 -9.59 -0.02
CA ILE A 134 32.68 -8.42 0.78
C ILE A 134 31.26 -8.60 1.32
N ASN A 135 31.16 -9.19 2.50
CA ASN A 135 29.93 -9.19 3.29
C ASN A 135 29.74 -7.76 3.84
N LEU A 136 29.11 -6.87 3.06
CA LEU A 136 28.71 -5.55 3.54
C LEU A 136 27.30 -5.67 4.11
N THR A 137 27.14 -5.30 5.37
CA THR A 137 25.84 -5.24 6.04
C THR A 137 25.54 -3.80 6.44
N VAL A 138 24.26 -3.44 6.37
CA VAL A 138 23.72 -2.17 6.87
C VAL A 138 23.17 -2.44 8.27
N ASP A 139 23.35 -1.50 9.19
CA ASP A 139 22.65 -1.51 10.48
C ASP A 139 21.13 -1.38 10.23
N GLU A 140 20.36 -2.43 10.56
CA GLU A 140 18.91 -2.51 10.40
C GLU A 140 18.14 -1.46 11.23
N ASN A 141 18.82 -0.67 12.08
CA ASN A 141 18.20 0.37 12.91
C ASN A 141 18.00 1.73 12.22
N ILE A 142 18.41 1.91 10.96
CA ILE A 142 18.20 3.17 10.24
C ILE A 142 16.74 3.26 9.77
N ASN A 143 15.95 4.06 10.50
CA ASN A 143 14.52 4.33 10.36
C ASN A 143 14.09 4.96 9.01
N THR A 144 14.47 4.43 7.86
CA THR A 144 13.89 4.81 6.58
C THR A 144 13.87 3.63 5.62
N ALA A 145 12.81 2.83 5.69
CA ALA A 145 12.54 1.84 4.67
C ALA A 145 12.25 2.54 3.33
N THR A 146 13.02 2.24 2.29
CA THR A 146 12.73 2.71 0.93
C THR A 146 11.44 2.06 0.43
N GLN A 147 10.65 2.76 -0.40
CA GLN A 147 9.41 2.20 -0.96
C GLN A 147 9.66 0.89 -1.71
N ALA A 148 10.82 0.77 -2.37
CA ALA A 148 11.24 -0.45 -3.05
C ALA A 148 11.46 -1.61 -2.07
N TRP A 149 12.11 -1.36 -0.93
CA TRP A 149 12.30 -2.37 0.11
C TRP A 149 10.96 -2.82 0.71
N VAL A 150 10.05 -1.89 1.00
CA VAL A 150 8.71 -2.20 1.52
C VAL A 150 7.92 -3.04 0.52
N ASN A 151 7.91 -2.65 -0.76
CA ASN A 151 7.22 -3.40 -1.80
C ASN A 151 7.82 -4.79 -2.01
N GLN A 152 9.14 -4.92 -1.98
CA GLN A 152 9.79 -6.22 -2.12
C GLN A 152 9.47 -7.17 -0.95
N GLN A 153 9.45 -6.66 0.29
CA GLN A 153 9.05 -7.46 1.46
C GLN A 153 7.57 -7.84 1.40
N LEU A 154 6.72 -6.92 0.92
CA LEU A 154 5.29 -7.17 0.74
C LEU A 154 5.04 -8.24 -0.34
N GLU A 155 5.70 -8.15 -1.49
CA GLU A 155 5.64 -9.13 -2.57
C GLU A 155 6.16 -10.52 -2.13
N LYS A 156 7.25 -10.57 -1.36
CA LYS A 156 7.77 -11.83 -0.81
C LYS A 156 6.77 -12.51 0.13
N LYS A 157 6.00 -11.74 0.91
CA LYS A 157 4.93 -12.27 1.77
C LYS A 157 3.68 -12.67 0.97
N LEU A 158 3.27 -11.86 -0.01
CA LEU A 158 2.12 -12.13 -0.89
C LEU A 158 2.33 -13.34 -1.81
N ASN A 159 3.55 -13.55 -2.32
CA ASN A 159 3.83 -14.67 -3.23
C ASN A 159 3.95 -16.04 -2.53
N LYS A 160 4.03 -16.09 -1.19
CA LYS A 160 4.07 -17.36 -0.44
C LYS A 160 2.70 -17.86 0.03
N GLN A 161 1.70 -17.00 0.06
CA GLN A 161 0.35 -17.35 0.41
C GLN A 161 -0.54 -16.46 -0.44
N GLY A 162 -1.31 -17.01 -1.39
CA GLY A 162 -2.44 -16.29 -2.00
C GLY A 162 -3.53 -16.02 -0.96
N GLY A 163 -3.16 -15.40 0.17
CA GLY A 163 -3.88 -15.35 1.42
C GLY A 163 -3.86 -13.93 2.00
N GLU A 164 -4.94 -13.63 2.71
CA GLU A 164 -5.11 -12.38 3.44
C GLU A 164 -3.99 -12.18 4.46
N ILE A 165 -3.54 -10.94 4.61
CA ILE A 165 -2.60 -10.53 5.66
C ILE A 165 -3.38 -10.58 6.99
N SER A 166 -3.16 -11.63 7.79
CA SER A 166 -3.86 -11.89 9.05
C SER A 166 -3.10 -11.47 10.31
N GLU A 167 -1.91 -10.88 10.19
CA GLU A 167 -1.12 -10.41 11.33
C GLU A 167 -0.78 -8.91 11.25
N ASN A 168 -0.79 -8.25 12.41
CA ASN A 168 -0.37 -6.85 12.56
C ASN A 168 1.13 -6.71 12.23
N LEU A 169 1.45 -6.01 11.16
CA LEU A 169 2.80 -5.48 10.96
C LEU A 169 3.01 -4.34 11.97
N SER A 170 3.64 -4.61 13.11
CA SER A 170 4.09 -3.56 14.02
C SER A 170 5.38 -2.95 13.47
N ILE A 171 5.25 -1.94 12.63
CA ILE A 171 6.32 -0.97 12.38
C ILE A 171 6.11 0.15 13.41
N ASN A 172 7.17 0.57 14.11
CA ASN A 172 7.13 1.73 15.02
C ASN A 172 7.01 3.04 14.20
N GLY A 173 5.85 3.27 13.59
CA GLY A 173 5.52 4.42 12.76
C GLY A 173 4.15 4.27 12.08
N TYR A 174 3.54 5.39 11.68
CA TYR A 174 2.28 5.39 10.95
C TYR A 174 2.51 5.02 9.48
N LEU A 175 2.21 3.76 9.12
CA LEU A 175 2.09 3.33 7.74
C LEU A 175 0.61 3.13 7.41
N GLU A 176 -0.03 4.15 6.81
CA GLU A 176 -1.41 4.01 6.33
C GLU A 176 -1.38 3.39 4.93
N LEU A 177 -1.46 2.06 4.87
CA LEU A 177 -1.70 1.35 3.62
C LEU A 177 -3.09 1.78 3.10
N LYS A 178 -3.13 2.62 2.08
CA LYS A 178 -4.33 2.79 1.25
C LYS A 178 -4.55 1.52 0.44
N LYS A 179 -4.98 0.45 1.12
CA LYS A 179 -5.77 -0.60 0.47
C LYS A 179 -6.89 0.12 -0.27
N SER A 180 -7.20 -0.30 -1.51
CA SER A 180 -8.58 -0.21 -1.96
C SER A 180 -9.40 -1.03 -0.96
N LYS A 181 -9.82 -0.38 0.13
CA LYS A 181 -10.49 -0.97 1.30
C LYS A 181 -11.90 -1.38 0.89
N LEU A 182 -11.95 -2.44 0.09
CA LEU A 182 -13.08 -3.32 0.01
C LEU A 182 -13.13 -4.07 1.34
N GLU A 183 -14.05 -3.67 2.21
CA GLU A 183 -14.30 -4.31 3.49
C GLU A 183 -15.66 -5.02 3.40
N THR A 184 -15.73 -6.26 3.87
CA THR A 184 -16.96 -7.04 3.87
C THR A 184 -17.41 -7.31 5.29
N MET A 185 -18.68 -7.07 5.59
CA MET A 185 -19.32 -7.35 6.87
C MET A 185 -20.51 -8.27 6.63
N THR A 186 -20.57 -9.39 7.34
CA THR A 186 -21.67 -10.36 7.24
C THR A 186 -22.49 -10.34 8.53
N GLY A 187 -23.80 -10.20 8.37
CA GLY A 187 -24.80 -10.39 9.42
C GLY A 187 -25.53 -11.72 9.25
N VAL A 188 -26.62 -11.91 10.01
CA VAL A 188 -27.41 -13.15 9.98
C VAL A 188 -28.09 -13.37 8.63
N ASP A 189 -28.66 -12.32 8.05
CA ASP A 189 -29.46 -12.32 6.83
C ASP A 189 -28.93 -11.36 5.77
N TYR A 190 -27.74 -10.77 5.97
CA TYR A 190 -27.17 -9.82 5.01
C TYR A 190 -25.65 -9.90 4.91
N THR A 191 -25.10 -9.44 3.79
CA THR A 191 -23.68 -9.18 3.59
C THR A 191 -23.51 -7.80 2.98
N ILE A 192 -22.57 -7.03 3.53
CA ILE A 192 -22.27 -5.67 3.08
C ILE A 192 -20.84 -5.64 2.58
N THR A 193 -20.64 -5.11 1.39
CA THR A 193 -19.33 -4.84 0.82
C THR A 193 -19.17 -3.33 0.65
N TYR A 194 -18.25 -2.74 1.41
CA TYR A 194 -17.95 -1.32 1.40
C TYR A 194 -16.72 -1.04 0.56
N ASN A 195 -16.74 0.03 -0.22
CA ASN A 195 -15.54 0.65 -0.75
C ASN A 195 -15.38 2.03 -0.13
N HIS A 196 -14.50 2.15 0.86
CA HIS A 196 -14.26 3.42 1.57
C HIS A 196 -13.69 4.52 0.67
N SER A 197 -13.00 4.17 -0.41
CA SER A 197 -12.43 5.14 -1.36
C SER A 197 -13.51 5.82 -2.20
N THR A 198 -14.53 5.08 -2.64
CA THR A 198 -15.65 5.61 -3.42
C THR A 198 -16.86 5.97 -2.58
N ARG A 199 -16.85 5.59 -1.29
CA ARG A 199 -18.00 5.66 -0.36
C ARG A 199 -19.24 4.95 -0.88
N ILE A 200 -19.04 3.81 -1.55
CA ILE A 200 -20.11 2.98 -2.09
C ILE A 200 -20.25 1.73 -1.23
N ALA A 201 -21.48 1.40 -0.85
CA ALA A 201 -21.82 0.13 -0.22
C ALA A 201 -22.72 -0.69 -1.14
N ILE A 202 -22.43 -1.98 -1.24
CA ILE A 202 -23.29 -3.01 -1.85
C ILE A 202 -23.78 -3.89 -0.70
N ILE A 203 -25.10 -4.02 -0.56
CA ILE A 203 -25.76 -4.75 0.52
C ILE A 203 -26.59 -5.86 -0.14
N ASP A 204 -26.23 -7.11 0.14
CA ASP A 204 -27.02 -8.27 -0.23
C ASP A 204 -27.80 -8.76 0.97
N ILE A 205 -29.12 -8.88 0.87
CA ILE A 205 -30.03 -9.24 1.96
C ILE A 205 -30.88 -10.44 1.52
N THR A 206 -30.99 -11.43 2.40
CA THR A 206 -31.98 -12.50 2.30
C THR A 206 -33.26 -12.04 3.00
N LEU A 207 -34.35 -11.90 2.25
CA LEU A 207 -35.64 -11.45 2.80
C LEU A 207 -36.36 -12.60 3.50
N PHE A 208 -36.43 -13.76 2.84
CA PHE A 208 -36.96 -14.99 3.40
C PHE A 208 -36.49 -16.20 2.61
N LYS A 209 -36.59 -17.37 3.24
CA LYS A 209 -36.18 -18.67 2.70
C LYS A 209 -37.31 -19.67 2.76
N ASN A 210 -37.39 -20.54 1.76
CA ASN A 210 -38.28 -21.69 1.70
C ASN A 210 -39.74 -21.35 2.03
N LYS A 211 -40.24 -20.25 1.47
CA LYS A 211 -41.59 -19.78 1.76
C LYS A 211 -42.54 -20.25 0.67
N PRO A 212 -43.62 -20.98 1.00
CA PRO A 212 -44.56 -21.48 -0.01
C PRO A 212 -45.40 -20.34 -0.58
N VAL A 213 -45.54 -20.34 -1.90
CA VAL A 213 -46.36 -19.35 -2.61
C VAL A 213 -47.82 -19.76 -2.63
N VAL A 214 -48.64 -19.15 -1.79
CA VAL A 214 -50.11 -19.33 -1.90
C VAL A 214 -50.68 -18.51 -3.06
N GLN A 215 -51.80 -18.95 -3.64
CA GLN A 215 -52.48 -18.25 -4.73
C GLN A 215 -52.76 -16.78 -4.33
N GLY A 216 -52.03 -15.82 -4.92
CA GLY A 216 -52.09 -14.41 -4.54
C GLY A 216 -51.03 -13.90 -3.54
N PHE A 217 -49.95 -14.67 -3.28
CA PHE A 217 -48.76 -14.29 -2.49
C PHE A 217 -49.04 -13.40 -1.26
N ASN A 218 -50.01 -13.78 -0.44
CA ASN A 218 -50.33 -13.06 0.80
C ASN A 218 -49.30 -13.38 1.87
N LEU A 219 -48.32 -12.49 2.07
CA LEU A 219 -47.39 -12.57 3.20
C LEU A 219 -47.52 -11.40 4.19
N SER A 220 -48.58 -10.60 4.08
CA SER A 220 -48.89 -9.61 5.10
C SER A 220 -49.76 -10.22 6.19
N GLU A 221 -49.59 -9.75 7.42
CA GLU A 221 -50.52 -9.98 8.54
C GLU A 221 -51.85 -9.20 8.36
N HIS A 222 -52.06 -8.52 7.22
CA HIS A 222 -53.25 -7.75 6.91
C HIS A 222 -54.15 -8.52 5.92
N ALA A 223 -55.36 -8.83 6.39
CA ALA A 223 -56.25 -9.83 5.81
C ALA A 223 -56.86 -9.53 4.42
N ASP A 224 -56.63 -8.34 3.82
CA ASP A 224 -57.47 -7.86 2.71
C ASP A 224 -56.74 -7.41 1.43
N VAL A 225 -55.43 -7.69 1.27
CA VAL A 225 -54.68 -7.19 0.10
C VAL A 225 -53.80 -8.27 -0.53
N GLN A 226 -54.06 -8.61 -1.80
CA GLN A 226 -53.37 -9.60 -2.66
C GLN A 226 -51.94 -9.20 -3.08
N PHE A 227 -51.22 -8.43 -2.26
CA PHE A 227 -49.90 -7.90 -2.58
C PHE A 227 -48.91 -8.25 -1.46
N PHE A 228 -47.71 -8.69 -1.83
CA PHE A 228 -46.60 -8.69 -0.88
C PHE A 228 -46.25 -7.25 -0.56
N HIS A 229 -46.11 -6.91 0.71
CA HIS A 229 -45.57 -5.63 1.14
C HIS A 229 -44.62 -5.87 2.30
N LEU A 230 -43.36 -5.47 2.12
CA LEU A 230 -42.33 -5.53 3.15
C LEU A 230 -41.57 -4.21 3.18
N LEU A 231 -41.48 -3.60 4.35
CA LEU A 231 -40.55 -2.51 4.62
C LEU A 231 -39.32 -3.10 5.31
N LYS A 232 -38.14 -2.99 4.68
CA LYS A 232 -36.89 -3.50 5.23
C LYS A 232 -35.96 -2.34 5.59
N ASN A 233 -35.60 -2.25 6.86
CA ASN A 233 -34.52 -1.36 7.31
C ASN A 233 -33.17 -1.93 6.84
N LEU A 234 -32.33 -1.06 6.30
CA LEU A 234 -30.98 -1.42 5.89
C LEU A 234 -30.07 -1.45 7.11
N PRO A 235 -29.11 -2.39 7.15
CA PRO A 235 -28.15 -2.51 8.25
C PRO A 235 -27.19 -1.32 8.37
N ILE A 236 -27.20 -0.39 7.41
CA ILE A 236 -26.45 0.86 7.42
C ILE A 236 -27.26 2.02 6.87
N ASN A 237 -26.83 3.22 7.25
CA ASN A 237 -27.37 4.46 6.74
C ASN A 237 -26.70 4.84 5.41
N LEU A 238 -27.52 4.89 4.37
CA LEU A 238 -27.17 5.38 3.04
C LEU A 238 -27.76 6.78 2.85
N VAL A 239 -26.93 7.72 2.41
CA VAL A 239 -27.26 9.15 2.36
C VAL A 239 -27.80 9.61 1.01
N LYS A 240 -27.44 8.92 -0.09
CA LYS A 240 -27.86 9.33 -1.45
C LYS A 240 -27.71 8.21 -2.50
N ARG A 241 -28.42 8.40 -3.63
CA ARG A 241 -28.37 7.56 -4.83
C ARG A 241 -28.48 6.06 -4.51
N ILE A 242 -29.53 5.71 -3.78
CA ILE A 242 -29.85 4.33 -3.47
C ILE A 242 -30.56 3.71 -4.67
N SER A 243 -30.11 2.55 -5.10
CA SER A 243 -30.77 1.69 -6.07
C SER A 243 -30.94 0.31 -5.44
N ALA A 244 -32.06 -0.34 -5.71
CA ALA A 244 -32.33 -1.68 -5.22
C ALA A 244 -32.85 -2.58 -6.33
N GLU A 245 -32.54 -3.86 -6.21
CA GLU A 245 -33.03 -4.92 -7.06
C GLU A 245 -33.49 -6.07 -6.16
N ALA A 246 -34.67 -6.63 -6.43
CA ALA A 246 -35.21 -7.77 -5.70
C ALA A 246 -35.38 -8.94 -6.67
N TYR A 247 -35.14 -10.14 -6.18
CA TYR A 247 -35.26 -11.36 -6.98
C TYR A 247 -35.83 -12.51 -6.14
N LEU A 248 -36.63 -13.34 -6.81
CA LEU A 248 -37.15 -14.61 -6.29
C LEU A 248 -36.46 -15.76 -7.00
N ILE A 249 -36.19 -16.83 -6.26
CA ILE A 249 -35.62 -18.06 -6.80
C ILE A 249 -36.47 -19.22 -6.27
N PRO A 250 -37.04 -20.08 -7.14
CA PRO A 250 -37.70 -21.29 -6.69
C PRO A 250 -36.67 -22.22 -6.03
N VAL A 251 -37.02 -22.79 -4.88
CA VAL A 251 -36.18 -23.79 -4.21
C VAL A 251 -36.22 -25.11 -4.98
N ILE A 252 -37.37 -25.42 -5.57
CA ILE A 252 -37.59 -26.55 -6.48
C ILE A 252 -38.45 -26.02 -7.62
N ALA A 253 -37.95 -26.06 -8.86
CA ALA A 253 -38.71 -25.62 -10.02
C ALA A 253 -39.80 -26.63 -10.37
N THR A 254 -41.06 -26.19 -10.36
CA THR A 254 -42.23 -27.00 -10.72
C THR A 254 -42.82 -26.64 -12.08
N VAL A 255 -42.42 -25.50 -12.65
CA VAL A 255 -42.83 -25.04 -13.98
C VAL A 255 -41.61 -24.72 -14.88
N PRO A 256 -41.76 -24.69 -16.22
CA PRO A 256 -40.66 -24.41 -17.14
C PRO A 256 -40.06 -22.99 -16.99
N TRP A 257 -38.76 -22.88 -17.26
CA TRP A 257 -38.03 -21.61 -17.25
C TRP A 257 -38.65 -20.62 -18.25
N GLY A 258 -39.23 -19.53 -17.74
CA GLY A 258 -39.89 -18.48 -18.53
C GLY A 258 -41.36 -18.23 -18.20
N ASP A 259 -42.04 -19.20 -17.55
CA ASP A 259 -43.43 -19.04 -17.10
C ASP A 259 -43.54 -18.43 -15.70
N GLU A 260 -42.42 -18.40 -14.96
CA GLU A 260 -42.29 -17.74 -13.66
C GLU A 260 -41.86 -16.28 -13.83
N ALA A 261 -42.72 -15.37 -13.41
CA ALA A 261 -42.43 -13.95 -13.34
C ALA A 261 -43.02 -13.36 -12.05
N SER A 262 -42.35 -12.34 -11.55
CA SER A 262 -42.89 -11.45 -10.52
C SER A 262 -42.73 -10.01 -10.93
N GLU A 263 -43.79 -9.23 -10.74
CA GLU A 263 -43.75 -7.78 -10.92
C GLU A 263 -43.50 -7.12 -9.56
N TRP A 264 -42.41 -6.35 -9.48
CA TRP A 264 -41.97 -5.67 -8.26
C TRP A 264 -42.09 -4.16 -8.39
N TYR A 265 -42.50 -3.54 -7.29
CA TYR A 265 -42.32 -2.12 -7.07
C TYR A 265 -41.36 -1.94 -5.90
N LEU A 266 -40.24 -1.26 -6.15
CA LEU A 266 -39.20 -0.99 -5.17
C LEU A 266 -39.10 0.51 -4.95
N GLN A 267 -39.27 0.94 -3.70
CA GLN A 267 -39.08 2.32 -3.30
C GLN A 267 -37.92 2.41 -2.31
N CYS A 268 -36.85 3.08 -2.73
CA CYS A 268 -35.66 3.30 -1.91
C CYS A 268 -35.81 4.60 -1.12
N MET A 269 -35.60 4.53 0.19
CA MET A 269 -35.75 5.66 1.11
C MET A 269 -34.41 5.87 1.83
N PRO A 270 -33.55 6.80 1.35
CA PRO A 270 -32.32 7.16 2.07
C PRO A 270 -32.63 7.78 3.43
N VAL A 271 -31.62 7.88 4.30
CA VAL A 271 -31.77 8.63 5.56
C VAL A 271 -32.25 10.06 5.26
N GLY A 272 -33.26 10.51 6.00
CA GLY A 272 -33.86 11.83 5.87
C GLY A 272 -34.92 11.94 4.76
N TYR A 273 -35.20 10.86 4.02
CA TYR A 273 -36.32 10.81 3.10
C TYR A 273 -37.63 10.88 3.89
N ASP A 274 -38.41 11.96 3.70
CA ASP A 274 -39.69 12.16 4.40
C ASP A 274 -39.59 12.05 5.95
N GLY A 275 -38.44 12.45 6.52
CA GLY A 275 -38.20 12.40 7.96
C GLY A 275 -37.75 11.04 8.53
N THR A 276 -37.45 10.06 7.69
CA THR A 276 -36.89 8.77 8.14
C THR A 276 -35.52 8.95 8.82
N THR A 277 -35.30 8.26 9.93
CA THR A 277 -34.03 8.28 10.67
C THR A 277 -33.04 7.22 10.18
N GLU A 278 -33.52 6.21 9.46
CA GLU A 278 -32.76 5.07 8.95
C GLU A 278 -33.00 4.90 7.45
N SER A 279 -32.07 4.27 6.75
CA SER A 279 -32.28 3.90 5.34
C SER A 279 -33.16 2.67 5.23
N GLN A 280 -34.14 2.73 4.34
CA GLN A 280 -35.14 1.68 4.17
C GLN A 280 -35.39 1.40 2.69
N VAL A 281 -35.81 0.18 2.39
CA VAL A 281 -36.36 -0.18 1.09
C VAL A 281 -37.75 -0.77 1.30
N GLN A 282 -38.74 -0.17 0.66
CA GLN A 282 -40.08 -0.70 0.58
C GLN A 282 -40.19 -1.58 -0.66
N ILE A 283 -40.70 -2.78 -0.47
CA ILE A 283 -40.81 -3.82 -1.47
C ILE A 283 -42.27 -4.19 -1.60
N LEU A 284 -42.83 -4.04 -2.79
CA LEU A 284 -44.16 -4.52 -3.10
C LEU A 284 -44.11 -5.50 -4.27
N THR A 285 -44.80 -6.64 -4.16
CA THR A 285 -45.05 -7.51 -5.32
C THR A 285 -46.51 -7.37 -5.73
N ARG A 286 -46.73 -7.22 -7.02
CA ARG A 286 -48.08 -7.14 -7.55
C ARG A 286 -48.67 -8.52 -7.86
N ARG A 287 -47.85 -9.41 -8.43
CA ARG A 287 -48.24 -10.74 -8.89
C ARG A 287 -47.03 -11.67 -8.92
N TRP A 288 -47.28 -12.95 -8.65
CA TRP A 288 -46.40 -14.09 -8.94
C TRP A 288 -47.14 -15.01 -9.92
N SER A 289 -46.44 -15.55 -10.92
CA SER A 289 -47.03 -16.44 -11.94
C SER A 289 -46.52 -17.89 -11.91
N GLY A 290 -45.77 -18.31 -10.88
CA GLY A 290 -45.29 -19.69 -10.74
C GLY A 290 -46.28 -20.66 -10.09
N GLY A 291 -45.78 -21.83 -9.67
CA GLY A 291 -46.58 -22.90 -9.10
C GLY A 291 -47.24 -22.53 -7.78
N VAL A 292 -48.45 -23.03 -7.54
CA VAL A 292 -49.14 -22.89 -6.24
C VAL A 292 -48.43 -23.80 -5.22
N GLU A 293 -48.22 -23.28 -4.00
CA GLU A 293 -47.45 -23.90 -2.90
C GLU A 293 -45.97 -24.18 -3.19
N GLU A 294 -45.46 -23.67 -4.30
CA GLU A 294 -44.04 -23.78 -4.64
C GLU A 294 -43.19 -23.03 -3.60
N PRO A 295 -42.18 -23.67 -2.97
CA PRO A 295 -41.29 -22.97 -2.05
C PRO A 295 -40.33 -22.06 -2.81
N VAL A 296 -40.27 -20.79 -2.41
CA VAL A 296 -39.38 -19.78 -3.01
C VAL A 296 -38.51 -19.08 -1.96
N ASP A 297 -37.31 -18.69 -2.38
CA ASP A 297 -36.37 -17.82 -1.67
C ASP A 297 -36.43 -16.41 -2.24
N ALA A 298 -36.42 -15.39 -1.38
CA ALA A 298 -36.41 -13.98 -1.80
C ALA A 298 -35.18 -13.25 -1.28
N TYR A 299 -34.63 -12.39 -2.13
CA TYR A 299 -33.43 -11.62 -1.85
C TYR A 299 -33.57 -10.20 -2.36
N LEU A 300 -32.77 -9.32 -1.77
CA LEU A 300 -32.69 -7.90 -2.08
C LEU A 300 -31.23 -7.49 -2.15
N ARG A 301 -30.83 -6.90 -3.28
CA ARG A 301 -29.54 -6.23 -3.45
C ARG A 301 -29.75 -4.73 -3.44
N VAL A 302 -29.00 -4.01 -2.62
CA VAL A 302 -29.06 -2.55 -2.52
C VAL A 302 -27.67 -1.97 -2.76
N ILE A 303 -27.59 -0.91 -3.54
CA ILE A 303 -26.36 -0.17 -3.82
C ILE A 303 -26.62 1.29 -3.49
N GLY A 304 -25.71 1.91 -2.74
CA GLY A 304 -25.82 3.34 -2.47
C GLY A 304 -24.57 3.92 -1.83
N PHE A 305 -24.63 5.23 -1.58
CA PHE A 305 -23.55 5.95 -0.92
C PHE A 305 -23.79 6.05 0.58
N PHE A 306 -22.73 5.86 1.36
CA PHE A 306 -22.71 6.06 2.81
C PHE A 306 -21.81 7.24 3.22
#